data_AF-A0A8S3HZX7-F1
#
_entry.id   AF-A0A8S3HZX7-F1
#
_cell.length_a   1.000
_cell.length_b   1.000
_cell.length_c   1.000
_cell.angle_alpha   90.00
_cell.angle_beta   90.00
_cell.angle_gamma   90.00
#
_symmetry.space_group_name_H-M   'P 1'
#
loop_
_entity.id
_entity.type
_entity.pdbx_description
1 polymer ?
#
loop_
_entity_poly.entity_id
_entity_poly.type
_entity_poly.pdbx_seq_one_letter_code
_entity_poly.pdbx_strand_id
1 'polypeptide(L)'
;MTIDPSKISTSITPFAMIHEHSAFRQEQEILFTMHSVFRIVEITQTPSNNRLWEVQLTITDKSDPQLTGLTDCIKEEVQDSNGWYRMGKLMLRGGHFDQAEELYGELLNGASTDSDRAFIYHELGRVKWQQGQYEKEIEFYEKSLKIRKKALSPTHPDLAQSYNNIGLVYSRMSEYSKALEYYEKSLKIREISLPPNHPNLAKT
;
A
#
# COMPACT_ATOMS: atom_id res chain seq x y z
N MET A 1 18.07 3.32 -4.32
CA MET A 1 19.15 2.96 -5.26
C MET A 1 18.51 2.84 -6.63
N THR A 2 18.59 3.90 -7.43
CA THR A 2 17.88 3.99 -8.71
C THR A 2 18.82 3.44 -9.79
N ILE A 3 18.52 2.25 -10.30
CA ILE A 3 19.28 1.67 -11.40
C ILE A 3 18.76 2.33 -12.68
N ASP A 4 19.62 3.09 -13.33
CA ASP A 4 19.40 3.74 -14.61
C ASP A 4 19.33 2.68 -15.73
N PRO A 5 18.16 2.44 -16.34
CA PRO A 5 17.98 1.40 -17.35
C PRO A 5 18.80 1.66 -18.62
N SER A 6 19.19 2.91 -18.89
CA SER A 6 20.01 3.27 -20.05
C SER A 6 21.49 2.83 -19.91
N LYS A 7 21.91 2.46 -18.70
CA LYS A 7 23.24 1.90 -18.40
C LYS A 7 23.27 0.38 -18.36
N ILE A 8 22.10 -0.26 -18.43
CA ILE A 8 21.99 -1.72 -18.57
C ILE A 8 22.15 -2.00 -20.06
N SER A 9 23.41 -2.16 -20.48
CA SER A 9 23.74 -2.66 -21.82
C SER A 9 22.84 -3.86 -22.14
N THR A 10 22.25 -3.87 -23.33
CA THR A 10 21.39 -4.90 -23.92
C THR A 10 22.05 -6.29 -24.07
N SER A 11 23.18 -6.52 -23.38
CA SER A 11 24.00 -7.72 -23.49
C SER A 11 24.29 -8.43 -22.16
N ILE A 12 23.93 -7.88 -20.99
CA ILE A 12 24.28 -8.53 -19.71
C ILE A 12 23.07 -8.52 -18.78
N THR A 13 22.28 -9.59 -18.84
CA THR A 13 21.47 -10.02 -17.70
C THR A 13 22.39 -10.07 -16.48
N PRO A 14 22.05 -9.45 -15.34
CA PRO A 14 22.91 -9.52 -14.16
C PRO A 14 22.97 -10.96 -13.65
N PHE A 15 23.98 -11.70 -14.08
CA PHE A 15 24.36 -12.96 -13.47
C PHE A 15 25.08 -12.62 -12.17
N ALA A 16 24.47 -12.93 -11.03
CA ALA A 16 25.22 -13.02 -9.79
C ALA A 16 26.09 -14.29 -9.85
N MET A 17 27.39 -14.19 -9.56
CA MET A 17 28.29 -15.34 -9.45
C MET A 17 28.00 -16.13 -8.15
N ILE A 18 26.85 -16.78 -8.09
CA ILE A 18 26.36 -17.51 -6.90
C ILE A 18 27.04 -18.88 -6.70
N HIS A 19 28.07 -19.23 -7.48
CA HIS A 19 28.83 -20.47 -7.30
C HIS A 19 29.40 -20.64 -5.87
N GLU A 20 29.62 -19.53 -5.15
CA GLU A 20 30.05 -19.53 -3.75
C GLU A 20 28.90 -19.70 -2.74
N HIS A 21 27.65 -19.56 -3.19
CA HIS A 21 26.45 -19.52 -2.34
C HIS A 21 25.37 -20.56 -2.68
N SER A 22 25.46 -21.24 -3.83
CA SER A 22 24.56 -22.34 -4.19
C SER A 22 24.87 -23.61 -3.39
N ALA A 23 23.82 -24.36 -3.03
CA ALA A 23 23.93 -25.67 -2.40
C ALA A 23 24.61 -26.70 -3.32
N PHE A 24 24.56 -26.50 -4.64
CA PHE A 24 25.19 -27.37 -5.65
C PHE A 24 26.12 -26.55 -6.55
N ARG A 25 27.43 -26.64 -6.29
CA ARG A 25 28.50 -25.83 -6.93
C ARG A 25 28.59 -25.92 -8.46
N GLN A 26 27.81 -26.78 -9.10
CA GLN A 26 27.82 -27.01 -10.54
C GLN A 26 26.60 -26.37 -11.24
N GLU A 27 25.64 -25.84 -10.50
CA GLU A 27 24.42 -25.27 -11.07
C GLU A 27 24.59 -23.77 -11.34
N GLN A 28 24.20 -23.35 -12.54
CA GLN A 28 23.97 -21.94 -12.85
C GLN A 28 22.52 -21.62 -12.52
N GLU A 29 22.26 -20.92 -11.42
CA GLU A 29 20.90 -20.48 -11.07
C GLU A 29 20.65 -19.05 -11.56
N ILE A 30 19.42 -18.79 -11.99
CA ILE A 30 18.95 -17.47 -12.40
C ILE A 30 18.14 -16.87 -11.25
N LEU A 31 18.61 -15.76 -10.68
CA LEU A 31 17.88 -15.04 -9.65
C LEU A 31 16.83 -14.14 -10.31
N PHE A 32 15.56 -14.53 -10.22
CA PHE A 32 14.46 -13.64 -10.61
C PHE A 32 14.16 -12.66 -9.48
N THR A 33 14.10 -11.37 -9.79
CA THR A 33 13.53 -10.39 -8.85
C THR A 33 12.00 -10.43 -8.96
N MET A 34 11.30 -10.30 -7.82
CA MET A 34 9.83 -10.27 -7.73
C MET A 34 9.14 -9.16 -8.55
N HIS A 35 9.89 -8.26 -9.18
CA HIS A 35 9.38 -7.10 -9.90
C HIS A 35 9.43 -7.25 -11.43
N SER A 36 9.74 -8.45 -11.93
CA SER A 36 9.94 -8.70 -13.35
C SER A 36 8.90 -9.70 -13.88
N VAL A 37 8.16 -9.29 -14.90
CA VAL A 37 7.24 -10.18 -15.63
C VAL A 37 7.98 -10.72 -16.85
N PHE A 38 7.94 -12.04 -17.03
CA PHE A 38 8.55 -12.72 -18.17
C PHE A 38 7.49 -13.35 -19.05
N ARG A 39 7.68 -13.26 -20.37
CA ARG A 39 6.93 -14.09 -21.31
C ARG A 39 7.71 -15.37 -21.59
N ILE A 40 7.00 -16.48 -21.57
CA ILE A 40 7.51 -17.73 -22.10
C ILE A 40 7.48 -17.62 -23.62
N VAL A 41 8.65 -17.71 -24.24
CA VAL A 41 8.81 -17.68 -25.70
C VAL A 41 8.70 -19.09 -26.25
N GLU A 42 9.48 -20.00 -25.67
CA GLU A 42 9.59 -21.37 -26.15
C GLU A 42 9.84 -22.32 -24.98
N ILE A 43 9.30 -23.53 -25.09
CA ILE A 43 9.60 -24.63 -24.16
C ILE A 43 10.06 -25.82 -25.00
N THR A 44 11.32 -26.21 -24.85
CA THR A 44 11.91 -27.34 -25.59
C THR A 44 12.32 -28.44 -24.62
N GLN A 45 12.09 -29.70 -24.99
CA GLN A 45 12.56 -30.83 -24.19
C GLN A 45 14.04 -31.05 -24.45
N THR A 46 14.85 -31.16 -23.39
CA THR A 46 16.29 -31.32 -23.59
C THR A 46 16.59 -32.67 -24.26
N PRO A 47 17.43 -32.71 -25.31
CA PRO A 47 17.72 -33.94 -26.04
C PRO A 47 18.40 -35.01 -25.17
N SER A 48 19.13 -34.58 -24.14
CA SER A 48 19.89 -35.46 -23.24
C SER A 48 19.05 -36.10 -22.14
N ASN A 49 17.87 -35.55 -21.82
CA ASN A 49 17.04 -36.04 -20.72
C ASN A 49 15.56 -35.71 -20.95
N ASN A 50 14.75 -36.75 -21.16
CA ASN A 50 13.31 -36.62 -21.40
C ASN A 50 12.50 -36.12 -20.20
N ARG A 51 13.12 -35.92 -19.02
CA ARG A 51 12.49 -35.30 -17.86
C ARG A 51 12.83 -33.83 -17.69
N LEU A 52 13.76 -33.29 -18.49
CA LEU A 52 14.20 -31.90 -18.39
C LEU A 52 13.69 -31.09 -19.58
N TRP A 53 13.19 -29.90 -19.29
CA TRP A 53 12.65 -28.95 -20.24
C TRP A 53 13.39 -27.61 -20.09
N GLU A 54 13.83 -27.07 -21.21
CA GLU A 54 14.41 -25.74 -21.32
C GLU A 54 13.29 -24.74 -21.66
N VAL A 55 13.23 -23.63 -20.91
CA VAL A 55 12.22 -22.60 -21.09
C VAL A 55 12.92 -21.30 -21.44
N GLN A 56 12.69 -20.81 -22.66
CA GLN A 56 13.16 -19.51 -23.07
C GLN A 56 12.22 -18.42 -22.55
N LEU A 57 12.79 -17.49 -21.78
CA LEU A 57 12.08 -16.37 -21.19
C LEU A 57 12.58 -15.06 -21.78
N THR A 58 11.67 -14.13 -22.02
CA THR A 58 11.99 -12.75 -22.38
C THR A 58 11.40 -11.78 -21.36
N ILE A 59 12.13 -10.72 -21.02
CA ILE A 59 11.66 -9.67 -20.13
C ILE A 59 10.52 -8.92 -20.83
N THR A 60 9.41 -8.77 -20.14
CA THR A 60 8.25 -8.02 -20.65
C THR A 60 8.45 -6.54 -20.34
N ASP A 61 8.47 -5.71 -21.37
CA ASP A 61 8.55 -4.25 -21.20
C ASP A 61 7.25 -3.71 -20.60
N LYS A 62 7.32 -2.59 -19.86
CA LYS A 62 6.14 -1.94 -19.30
C LYS A 62 5.18 -1.41 -20.38
N SER A 63 5.67 -1.18 -21.60
CA SER A 63 4.89 -0.79 -22.77
C SER A 63 4.22 -1.98 -23.50
N ASP A 64 4.38 -3.21 -23.00
CA ASP A 64 3.74 -4.38 -23.59
C ASP A 64 2.20 -4.26 -23.54
N PRO A 65 1.50 -4.34 -24.70
CA PRO A 65 0.06 -4.13 -24.76
C PRO A 65 -0.76 -5.17 -23.99
N GLN A 66 -0.28 -6.41 -23.87
CA GLN A 66 -1.01 -7.45 -23.12
C GLN A 66 -0.75 -7.33 -21.62
N LEU A 67 0.46 -6.94 -21.21
CA LEU A 67 0.73 -6.62 -19.81
C LEU A 67 -0.08 -5.39 -19.37
N THR A 68 -0.18 -4.39 -20.25
CA THR A 68 -1.03 -3.21 -20.06
C THR A 68 -2.49 -3.63 -19.97
N GLY A 69 -2.98 -4.42 -20.93
CA GLY A 69 -4.35 -4.93 -20.92
C GLY A 69 -4.69 -5.80 -19.70
N LEU A 70 -3.76 -6.64 -19.24
CA LEU A 70 -3.92 -7.42 -18.00
C LEU A 70 -3.96 -6.50 -16.78
N THR A 71 -3.09 -5.50 -16.74
CA THR A 71 -3.10 -4.50 -15.67
C THR A 71 -4.42 -3.76 -15.64
N ASP A 72 -4.97 -3.40 -16.80
CA ASP A 72 -6.26 -2.73 -16.91
C ASP A 72 -7.44 -3.65 -16.56
N CYS A 73 -7.42 -4.93 -16.96
CA CYS A 73 -8.40 -5.91 -16.48
C CYS A 73 -8.34 -6.09 -14.97
N ILE A 74 -7.15 -6.17 -14.37
CA ILE A 74 -7.01 -6.24 -12.90
C ILE A 74 -7.60 -4.97 -12.28
N LYS A 75 -7.32 -3.78 -12.84
CA LYS A 75 -7.92 -2.52 -12.38
C LYS A 75 -9.44 -2.54 -12.48
N GLU A 76 -10.01 -3.10 -13.55
CA GLU A 76 -11.46 -3.27 -13.72
C GLU A 76 -12.05 -4.26 -12.70
N GLU A 77 -11.40 -5.39 -12.46
CA GLU A 77 -11.85 -6.37 -11.46
C GLU A 77 -11.78 -5.85 -10.02
N VAL A 78 -10.84 -4.95 -9.72
CA VAL A 78 -10.75 -4.24 -8.44
C VAL A 78 -11.48 -2.88 -8.41
N GLN A 79 -12.35 -2.58 -9.41
CA GLN A 79 -13.08 -1.31 -9.45
C GLN A 79 -14.01 -1.08 -8.25
N ASP A 80 -14.41 -2.13 -7.55
CA ASP A 80 -15.18 -1.96 -6.33
C ASP A 80 -14.35 -1.21 -5.28
N SER A 81 -15.01 -0.43 -4.43
CA SER A 81 -14.33 0.35 -3.39
C SER A 81 -13.44 -0.52 -2.47
N ASN A 82 -13.73 -1.82 -2.41
CA ASN A 82 -12.98 -2.80 -1.65
C ASN A 82 -11.67 -3.25 -2.34
N GLY A 83 -11.66 -3.35 -3.67
CA GLY A 83 -10.52 -3.76 -4.48
C GLY A 83 -9.40 -2.72 -4.43
N TRP A 84 -9.73 -1.46 -4.72
CA TRP A 84 -8.79 -0.35 -4.59
C TRP A 84 -8.24 -0.19 -3.17
N TYR A 85 -9.10 -0.39 -2.16
CA TYR A 85 -8.66 -0.39 -0.77
C TYR A 85 -7.66 -1.52 -0.45
N ARG A 86 -7.90 -2.74 -0.97
CA ARG A 86 -6.96 -3.85 -0.82
C ARG A 86 -5.63 -3.54 -1.48
N MET A 87 -5.67 -2.97 -2.68
CA MET A 87 -4.48 -2.58 -3.43
C MET A 87 -3.64 -1.57 -2.65
N GLY A 88 -4.25 -0.46 -2.19
CA GLY A 88 -3.53 0.53 -1.40
C GLY A 88 -2.95 -0.03 -0.10
N LYS A 89 -3.66 -0.94 0.59
CA LYS A 89 -3.11 -1.65 1.76
C LYS A 89 -1.93 -2.56 1.43
N LEU A 90 -1.97 -3.26 0.28
CA LEU A 90 -0.85 -4.09 -0.18
C LEU A 90 0.37 -3.23 -0.50
N MET A 91 0.17 -2.10 -1.19
CA MET A 91 1.23 -1.12 -1.46
C MET A 91 1.86 -0.61 -0.16
N LEU A 92 1.04 -0.22 0.83
CA LEU A 92 1.53 0.21 2.15
C LEU A 92 2.35 -0.89 2.86
N ARG A 93 1.91 -2.15 2.82
CA ARG A 93 2.63 -3.28 3.41
C ARG A 93 3.94 -3.59 2.68
N GLY A 94 3.96 -3.41 1.35
CA GLY A 94 5.14 -3.57 0.52
C GLY A 94 6.14 -2.41 0.59
N GLY A 95 5.81 -1.33 1.31
CA GLY A 95 6.64 -0.13 1.39
C GLY A 95 6.56 0.78 0.17
N HIS A 96 5.59 0.55 -0.72
CA HIS A 96 5.36 1.35 -1.94
C HIS A 96 4.49 2.58 -1.62
N PHE A 97 4.98 3.47 -0.75
CA PHE A 97 4.19 4.59 -0.22
C PHE A 97 3.81 5.61 -1.29
N ASP A 98 4.71 5.89 -2.24
CA ASP A 98 4.45 6.87 -3.30
C ASP A 98 3.37 6.38 -4.27
N GLN A 99 3.39 5.07 -4.59
CA GLN A 99 2.35 4.44 -5.41
C GLN A 99 0.99 4.42 -4.68
N ALA A 100 0.99 4.16 -3.36
CA ALA A 100 -0.22 4.24 -2.57
C ALA A 100 -0.79 5.67 -2.53
N GLU A 101 0.08 6.68 -2.42
CA GLU A 101 -0.33 8.08 -2.46
C GLU A 101 -0.95 8.48 -3.80
N GLU A 102 -0.31 8.12 -4.91
CA GLU A 102 -0.83 8.35 -6.26
C GLU A 102 -2.20 7.70 -6.44
N LEU A 103 -2.32 6.42 -6.06
CA LEU A 103 -3.57 5.68 -6.12
C LEU A 103 -4.70 6.38 -5.33
N TYR A 104 -4.45 6.73 -4.07
CA TYR A 104 -5.46 7.41 -3.26
C TYR A 104 -5.76 8.83 -3.77
N GLY A 105 -4.79 9.50 -4.42
CA GLY A 105 -5.00 10.76 -5.10
C GLY A 105 -5.96 10.65 -6.29
N GLU A 106 -5.79 9.63 -7.13
CA GLU A 106 -6.71 9.34 -8.24
C GLU A 106 -8.13 9.01 -7.74
N LEU A 107 -8.23 8.16 -6.71
CA LEU A 107 -9.51 7.83 -6.09
C LEU A 107 -10.20 9.08 -5.52
N LEU A 108 -9.43 9.99 -4.93
CA LEU A 108 -9.97 11.23 -4.38
C LEU A 108 -10.57 12.12 -5.48
N ASN A 109 -9.93 12.19 -6.63
CA ASN A 109 -10.43 12.94 -7.80
C ASN A 109 -11.72 12.34 -8.37
N GLY A 110 -11.84 11.00 -8.35
CA GLY A 110 -13.04 10.26 -8.78
C GLY A 110 -14.15 10.14 -7.72
N ALA A 111 -13.92 10.61 -6.49
CA ALA A 111 -14.83 10.35 -5.38
C ALA A 111 -16.17 11.11 -5.52
N SER A 112 -17.23 10.32 -5.70
CA SER A 112 -18.59 10.84 -5.89
C SER A 112 -19.31 11.14 -4.57
N THR A 113 -18.96 10.47 -3.47
CA THR A 113 -19.60 10.67 -2.17
C THR A 113 -18.65 11.29 -1.16
N ASP A 114 -19.22 12.04 -0.22
CA ASP A 114 -18.47 12.58 0.92
C ASP A 114 -17.93 11.48 1.83
N SER A 115 -18.64 10.34 1.94
CA SER A 115 -18.16 9.17 2.68
C SER A 115 -16.86 8.62 2.07
N ASP A 116 -16.81 8.47 0.75
CA ASP A 116 -15.62 7.99 0.04
C ASP A 116 -14.46 8.97 0.21
N ARG A 117 -14.71 10.28 0.07
CA ARG A 117 -13.68 11.31 0.31
C ARG A 117 -13.14 11.23 1.73
N ALA A 118 -14.01 11.09 2.72
CA ALA A 118 -13.58 10.97 4.12
C ALA A 118 -12.70 9.73 4.34
N PHE A 119 -13.06 8.60 3.72
CA PHE A 119 -12.28 7.38 3.76
C PHE A 119 -10.92 7.55 3.07
N ILE A 120 -10.89 8.10 1.87
CA ILE A 120 -9.66 8.30 1.09
C ILE A 120 -8.71 9.28 1.80
N TYR A 121 -9.22 10.36 2.38
CA TYR A 121 -8.40 11.24 3.22
C TYR A 121 -7.83 10.52 4.44
N HIS A 122 -8.58 9.60 5.05
CA HIS A 122 -8.05 8.78 6.14
C HIS A 122 -6.90 7.88 5.65
N GLU A 123 -7.03 7.24 4.49
CA GLU A 123 -5.95 6.40 3.96
C GLU A 123 -4.72 7.22 3.51
N LEU A 124 -4.90 8.41 2.92
CA LEU A 124 -3.80 9.33 2.63
C LEU A 124 -3.05 9.75 3.90
N GLY A 125 -3.76 10.00 5.00
CA GLY A 125 -3.12 10.24 6.30
C GLY A 125 -2.26 9.06 6.74
N ARG A 126 -2.75 7.83 6.60
CA ARG A 126 -1.96 6.62 6.89
C ARG A 126 -0.73 6.47 6.00
N VAL A 127 -0.80 6.88 4.73
CA VAL A 127 0.39 6.93 3.86
C VAL A 127 1.43 7.90 4.43
N LYS A 128 1.00 9.10 4.83
CA LYS A 128 1.89 10.12 5.43
C LYS A 128 2.51 9.67 6.75
N TRP A 129 1.78 8.94 7.58
CA TRP A 129 2.34 8.28 8.77
C TRP A 129 3.52 7.38 8.41
N GLN A 130 3.35 6.51 7.42
CA GLN A 130 4.37 5.54 7.01
C GLN A 130 5.59 6.25 6.40
N GLN A 131 5.38 7.40 5.76
CA GLN A 131 6.46 8.28 5.27
C GLN A 131 7.10 9.15 6.37
N GLY A 132 6.58 9.14 7.60
CA GLY A 132 7.05 9.99 8.71
C GLY A 132 6.66 11.47 8.59
N GLN A 133 5.71 11.81 7.72
CA GLN A 133 5.26 13.19 7.46
C GLN A 133 4.04 13.53 8.34
N TYR A 134 4.27 13.68 9.66
CA TYR A 134 3.21 13.79 10.66
C TYR A 134 2.32 15.04 10.51
N GLU A 135 2.87 16.17 10.06
CA GLU A 135 2.07 17.38 9.83
C GLU A 135 1.05 17.19 8.71
N LYS A 136 1.45 16.53 7.61
CA LYS A 136 0.56 16.23 6.49
C LYS A 136 -0.47 15.17 6.85
N GLU A 137 -0.09 14.21 7.69
CA GLU A 137 -1.05 13.23 8.22
C GLU A 137 -2.16 13.90 9.02
N ILE A 138 -1.82 14.84 9.91
CA ILE A 138 -2.81 15.62 10.67
C ILE A 138 -3.74 16.35 9.71
N GLU A 139 -3.20 17.03 8.69
CA GLU A 139 -4.01 17.74 7.70
C GLU A 139 -5.04 16.82 7.02
N PHE A 140 -4.62 15.62 6.61
CA PHE A 140 -5.51 14.64 6.00
C PHE A 140 -6.55 14.06 6.96
N TYR A 141 -6.15 13.72 8.19
CA TYR A 141 -7.10 13.27 9.21
C TYR A 141 -8.11 14.35 9.60
N GLU A 142 -7.71 15.62 9.64
CA GLU A 142 -8.63 16.73 9.90
C GLU A 142 -9.62 16.94 8.75
N LYS A 143 -9.18 16.79 7.49
CA LYS A 143 -10.09 16.78 6.32
C LYS A 143 -11.12 15.66 6.43
N SER A 144 -10.67 14.43 6.75
CA SER A 144 -11.55 13.27 6.98
C SER A 144 -12.55 13.52 8.12
N LEU A 145 -12.06 13.99 9.27
CA LEU A 145 -12.86 14.30 10.45
C LEU A 145 -13.91 15.37 10.15
N LYS A 146 -13.55 16.43 9.41
CA LYS A 146 -14.47 17.51 9.03
C LYS A 146 -15.66 16.99 8.24
N ILE A 147 -15.43 16.04 7.33
CA ILE A 147 -16.51 15.42 6.55
C ILE A 147 -17.36 14.50 7.44
N ARG A 148 -16.72 13.62 8.22
CA ARG A 148 -17.41 12.72 9.15
C ARG A 148 -18.29 13.47 10.15
N LYS A 149 -17.84 14.61 10.67
CA LYS A 149 -18.63 15.47 11.58
C LYS A 149 -19.90 16.03 10.95
N LYS A 150 -19.94 16.20 9.63
CA LYS A 150 -21.14 16.66 8.91
C LYS A 150 -22.11 15.52 8.63
N ALA A 151 -21.59 14.32 8.37
CA ALA A 151 -22.38 13.17 7.95
C ALA A 151 -22.89 12.30 9.11
N LEU A 152 -22.18 12.29 10.25
CA LEU A 152 -22.43 11.36 11.35
C LEU A 152 -22.99 12.07 12.58
N SER A 153 -23.68 11.31 13.43
CA SER A 153 -24.11 11.82 14.73
C SER A 153 -22.90 12.20 15.60
N PRO A 154 -23.02 13.19 16.50
CA PRO A 154 -21.90 13.62 17.35
C PRO A 154 -21.29 12.53 18.25
N THR A 155 -22.03 11.44 18.49
CA THR A 155 -21.64 10.30 19.31
C THR A 155 -21.21 9.08 18.48
N HIS A 156 -21.07 9.23 17.17
CA HIS A 156 -20.73 8.11 16.29
C HIS A 156 -19.31 7.57 16.58
N PRO A 157 -19.12 6.24 16.69
CA PRO A 157 -17.81 5.64 17.01
C PRO A 157 -16.67 6.07 16.08
N ASP A 158 -16.94 6.27 14.79
CA ASP A 158 -15.94 6.74 13.82
C ASP A 158 -15.37 8.13 14.13
N LEU A 159 -16.14 9.00 14.80
CA LEU A 159 -15.63 10.28 15.28
C LEU A 159 -14.63 10.08 16.41
N ALA A 160 -14.93 9.17 17.35
CA ALA A 160 -13.98 8.81 18.40
C ALA A 160 -12.68 8.26 17.80
N GLN A 161 -12.77 7.34 16.84
CA GLN A 161 -11.59 6.79 16.18
C GLN A 161 -10.77 7.88 15.46
N SER A 162 -11.44 8.83 14.81
CA SER A 162 -10.77 9.94 14.13
C SER A 162 -10.02 10.84 15.11
N TYR A 163 -10.64 11.20 16.24
CA TYR A 163 -9.97 11.98 17.29
C TYR A 163 -8.79 11.22 17.89
N ASN A 164 -8.97 9.92 18.20
CA ASN A 164 -7.91 9.07 18.73
C ASN A 164 -6.69 9.01 17.80
N ASN A 165 -6.92 8.88 16.49
CA ASN A 165 -5.84 8.84 15.51
C ASN A 165 -5.06 10.15 15.48
N ILE A 166 -5.73 11.31 15.48
CA ILE A 166 -5.05 12.62 15.53
C ILE A 166 -4.28 12.79 16.85
N GLY A 167 -4.85 12.36 17.98
CA GLY A 167 -4.17 12.35 19.27
C GLY A 167 -2.88 11.52 19.24
N LEU A 168 -2.91 10.36 18.58
CA LEU A 168 -1.73 9.51 18.37
C LEU A 168 -0.63 10.21 17.57
N VAL A 169 -0.99 10.95 16.51
CA VAL A 169 0.00 11.70 15.72
C VAL A 169 0.65 12.79 16.56
N TYR A 170 -0.13 13.59 17.29
CA TYR A 170 0.42 14.59 18.21
C TYR A 170 1.30 13.96 19.29
N SER A 171 0.92 12.80 19.83
CA SER A 171 1.74 12.08 20.80
C SER A 171 3.08 11.65 20.21
N ARG A 172 3.14 11.25 18.93
CA ARG A 172 4.41 10.93 18.24
C ARG A 172 5.27 12.16 18.00
N MET A 173 4.65 13.31 17.79
CA MET A 173 5.33 14.60 17.67
C MET A 173 5.76 15.18 19.03
N SER A 174 5.51 14.48 20.15
CA SER A 174 5.75 14.97 21.52
C SER A 174 4.91 16.20 21.91
N GLU A 175 3.82 16.45 21.17
CA GLU A 175 2.86 17.53 21.41
C GLU A 175 1.76 17.05 22.38
N TYR A 176 2.16 16.68 23.59
CA TYR A 176 1.31 15.94 24.52
C TYR A 176 0.05 16.68 24.95
N SER A 177 0.10 18.01 25.07
CA SER A 177 -1.09 18.82 25.41
C SER A 177 -2.16 18.73 24.33
N LYS A 178 -1.77 18.76 23.05
CA LYS A 178 -2.69 18.57 21.93
C LYS A 178 -3.17 17.12 21.86
N ALA A 179 -2.26 16.16 22.07
CA ALA A 179 -2.63 14.75 22.09
C ALA A 179 -3.74 14.48 23.13
N LEU A 180 -3.57 14.98 24.35
CA LEU A 180 -4.53 14.85 25.43
C LEU A 180 -5.90 15.43 25.06
N GLU A 181 -5.95 16.64 24.49
CA GLU A 181 -7.21 17.27 24.06
C GLU A 181 -7.99 16.38 23.07
N TYR A 182 -7.29 15.75 22.13
CA TYR A 182 -7.93 14.87 21.15
C TYR A 182 -8.32 13.51 21.76
N TYR A 183 -7.53 12.96 22.68
CA TYR A 183 -7.88 11.74 23.40
C TYR A 183 -9.12 11.94 24.29
N GLU A 184 -9.24 13.07 24.98
CA GLU A 184 -10.43 13.41 25.78
C GLU A 184 -11.68 13.50 24.92
N LYS A 185 -11.59 14.10 23.72
CA LYS A 185 -12.71 14.12 22.75
C LYS A 185 -13.12 12.72 22.31
N SER A 186 -12.15 11.83 22.07
CA SER A 186 -12.40 10.43 21.73
C SER A 186 -13.07 9.68 22.88
N LEU A 187 -12.53 9.82 24.11
CA LEU A 187 -13.02 9.15 25.30
C LEU A 187 -14.46 9.54 25.61
N LYS A 188 -14.77 10.84 25.57
CA LYS A 188 -16.14 11.34 25.80
C LYS A 188 -17.18 10.71 24.88
N ILE A 189 -16.82 10.47 23.61
CA ILE A 189 -17.72 9.79 22.67
C ILE A 189 -17.86 8.31 23.03
N ARG A 190 -16.74 7.63 23.33
CA ARG A 190 -16.72 6.21 23.71
C ARG A 190 -17.53 5.95 24.99
N GLU A 191 -17.46 6.81 25.99
CA GLU A 191 -18.23 6.71 27.24
C GLU A 191 -19.75 6.78 27.02
N ILE A 192 -20.20 7.59 26.05
CA ILE A 192 -21.63 7.72 25.72
C ILE A 192 -22.12 6.50 24.92
N SER A 193 -21.25 5.92 24.08
CA SER A 193 -21.65 4.90 23.09
C SER A 193 -21.33 3.46 23.51
N LEU A 194 -20.52 3.25 24.55
CA LEU A 194 -20.08 1.93 24.99
C LEU A 194 -20.40 1.69 26.48
N PRO A 195 -20.65 0.43 26.89
CA PRO A 195 -20.83 0.11 28.30
C PRO A 195 -19.55 0.36 29.10
N PRO A 196 -19.63 0.65 30.41
CA PRO A 196 -18.50 1.06 31.24
C PRO A 196 -17.29 0.10 31.25
N ASN A 197 -17.50 -1.19 30.97
CA ASN A 197 -16.44 -2.21 30.97
C ASN A 197 -15.93 -2.55 29.55
N HIS A 198 -16.23 -1.72 28.54
CA HIS A 198 -15.85 -2.02 27.17
C HIS A 198 -14.32 -1.84 26.96
N PRO A 199 -13.59 -2.83 26.38
CA PRO A 199 -12.13 -2.78 26.22
C PRO A 199 -11.59 -1.55 25.49
N ASN A 200 -12.38 -0.96 24.59
CA ASN A 200 -12.00 0.26 23.86
C ASN A 200 -11.90 1.50 24.74
N LEU A 201 -12.49 1.52 25.94
CA LEU A 201 -12.30 2.61 26.90
C LEU A 201 -10.86 2.63 27.42
N ALA A 202 -10.27 1.47 27.70
CA ALA A 202 -8.89 1.33 28.20
C ALA A 202 -7.79 1.58 27.14
N LYS A 203 -8.17 1.65 25.85
CA LYS A 203 -7.25 1.88 24.72
C LYS A 203 -7.19 3.35 24.27
N THR A 204 -7.99 4.23 24.88
CA THR A 204 -8.07 5.66 24.56
C THR A 204 -7.06 6.42 25.40
#